data_AF-A0A3P9BCW9-F1
#
_entry.id   AF-A0A3P9BCW9-F1
#
_cell.length_a   1.000
_cell.length_b   1.000
_cell.length_c   1.000
_cell.angle_alpha   90.00
_cell.angle_beta   90.00
_cell.angle_gamma   90.00
#
_symmetry.space_group_name_H-M   'P 1'
#
loop_
_entity.id
_entity.type
_entity.pdbx_description
1 polymer ?
#
loop_
_entity_poly.entity_id
_entity_poly.type
_entity_poly.pdbx_seq_one_letter_code
_entity_poly.pdbx_strand_id
1 'polypeptide(L)'
;MSQATKRKHVVKEVLGDFVTPTENQQIVKVTGSRGNNLHDAVTAQGETFLVSMPTKFRKNIWIKRGDYVIVDPIEEGEKVKAEISFILYKDHIQYLQKQNLWPEGFMDEHSTQDKTKKKLEKDEDASDSEDDDSDLFVNTNRCNYQYSESEEEEDDSEEDEDRDQDKEKRRENAS
;
A
#
# COMPACT_ATOMS: atom_id res chain seq x y z
N MET A 1 9.64 18.68 27.42
CA MET A 1 9.48 18.06 26.08
C MET A 1 8.03 18.19 25.63
N SER A 2 7.78 18.85 24.49
CA SER A 2 6.44 18.98 23.91
C SER A 2 5.87 17.62 23.50
N GLN A 3 4.53 17.49 23.47
CA GLN A 3 3.83 16.29 23.01
C GLN A 3 4.24 15.90 21.58
N ALA A 4 4.44 16.90 20.71
CA ALA A 4 4.89 16.68 19.34
C ALA A 4 6.29 16.06 19.27
N THR A 5 7.21 16.54 20.12
CA THR A 5 8.56 15.98 20.23
C THR A 5 8.50 14.53 20.72
N LYS A 6 7.68 14.23 21.74
CA LYS A 6 7.51 12.85 22.23
C LYS A 6 6.99 11.91 21.13
N ARG A 7 5.99 12.34 20.35
CA ARG A 7 5.47 11.55 19.22
C ARG A 7 6.56 11.22 18.20
N LYS A 8 7.41 12.20 17.84
CA LYS A 8 8.54 11.97 16.92
C LYS A 8 9.50 10.89 17.43
N HIS A 9 9.82 10.90 18.72
CA HIS A 9 10.71 9.90 19.30
C HIS A 9 10.09 8.51 19.30
N VAL A 10 8.82 8.41 19.75
CA VAL A 10 8.08 7.13 19.75
C VAL A 10 7.99 6.53 18.35
N VAL A 11 7.66 7.33 17.33
CA VAL A 11 7.57 6.85 15.95
C VAL A 11 8.94 6.40 15.43
N LYS A 12 10.01 7.12 15.78
CA LYS A 12 11.38 6.78 15.37
C LYS A 12 11.86 5.48 16.00
N GLU A 13 11.61 5.28 17.30
CA GLU A 13 11.97 4.04 18.02
C GLU A 13 11.23 2.86 17.42
N VAL A 14 9.90 2.98 17.23
CA VAL A 14 9.11 1.85 16.71
C VAL A 14 9.47 1.52 15.27
N LEU A 15 9.88 2.48 14.43
CA LEU A 15 10.29 2.19 13.04
C LEU A 15 11.77 1.81 12.89
N GLY A 16 12.62 2.23 13.83
CA GLY A 16 14.07 2.10 13.70
C GLY A 16 14.67 0.92 14.47
N ASP A 17 14.02 0.50 15.57
CA ASP A 17 14.56 -0.54 16.44
C ASP A 17 14.06 -1.92 16.00
N PHE A 18 14.94 -2.68 15.35
CA PHE A 18 14.74 -4.10 15.11
C PHE A 18 14.91 -4.86 16.42
N VAL A 19 13.82 -5.01 17.17
CA VAL A 19 13.83 -5.73 18.44
C VAL A 19 13.74 -7.24 18.23
N THR A 20 14.56 -7.97 18.99
CA THR A 20 14.43 -9.42 19.16
C THR A 20 13.57 -9.67 20.41
N PRO A 21 12.60 -10.61 20.37
CA PRO A 21 11.82 -10.94 21.55
C PRO A 21 12.74 -11.49 22.64
N THR A 22 12.62 -10.96 23.85
CA THR A 22 13.32 -11.45 25.05
C THR A 22 12.65 -12.74 25.56
N GLU A 23 13.29 -13.52 26.44
CA GLU A 23 12.79 -14.83 26.91
C GLU A 23 11.37 -14.81 27.50
N ASN A 24 10.98 -13.72 28.17
CA ASN A 24 9.63 -13.59 28.74
C ASN A 24 8.61 -13.00 27.75
N GLN A 25 9.05 -12.56 26.59
CA GLN A 25 8.21 -11.88 25.61
C GLN A 25 7.61 -12.87 24.62
N GLN A 26 6.35 -12.64 24.29
CA GLN A 26 5.65 -13.45 23.29
C GLN A 26 5.17 -12.59 22.13
N ILE A 27 5.28 -13.13 20.91
CA ILE A 27 4.65 -12.55 19.73
C ILE A 27 3.20 -13.00 19.67
N VAL A 28 2.30 -12.04 19.55
CA VAL A 28 0.86 -12.29 19.45
C VAL A 28 0.23 -11.45 18.36
N LYS A 29 -0.94 -11.90 17.91
CA LYS A 29 -1.69 -11.25 16.83
C LYS A 29 -2.92 -10.54 17.35
N VAL A 30 -3.09 -9.29 16.95
CA VAL A 30 -4.24 -8.48 17.36
C VAL A 30 -5.47 -8.83 16.53
N THR A 31 -6.55 -9.23 17.21
CA THR A 31 -7.84 -9.54 16.59
C THR A 31 -8.77 -8.33 16.55
N GLY A 32 -8.70 -7.47 17.57
CA GLY A 32 -9.55 -6.30 17.67
C GLY A 32 -9.20 -5.41 18.86
N SER A 33 -9.90 -4.29 18.99
CA SER A 33 -9.83 -3.40 20.15
C SER A 33 -11.13 -3.48 20.94
N ARG A 34 -11.04 -3.54 22.28
CA ARG A 34 -12.20 -3.62 23.19
C ARG A 34 -12.56 -2.27 23.83
N GLY A 35 -11.85 -1.21 23.45
CA GLY A 35 -11.97 0.11 24.06
C GLY A 35 -11.02 0.30 25.24
N ASN A 36 -10.93 1.53 25.77
CA ASN A 36 -10.06 1.88 26.90
C ASN A 36 -8.59 1.46 26.75
N ASN A 37 -8.03 1.53 25.53
CA ASN A 37 -6.66 1.09 25.21
C ASN A 37 -6.38 -0.40 25.49
N LEU A 38 -7.43 -1.23 25.50
CA LEU A 38 -7.36 -2.68 25.54
C LEU A 38 -7.55 -3.27 24.15
N HIS A 39 -6.76 -4.31 23.87
CA HIS A 39 -6.79 -5.03 22.61
C HIS A 39 -6.94 -6.53 22.86
N ASP A 40 -7.65 -7.22 21.98
CA ASP A 40 -7.65 -8.69 21.98
C ASP A 40 -6.48 -9.18 21.18
N ALA A 41 -5.68 -10.04 21.80
CA ALA A 41 -4.58 -10.72 21.17
C ALA A 41 -4.81 -12.23 21.17
N VAL A 42 -4.30 -12.88 20.13
CA VAL A 42 -4.28 -14.34 19.95
C VAL A 42 -2.83 -14.80 19.99
N THR A 43 -2.51 -15.76 20.87
CA THR A 43 -1.20 -16.42 20.89
C THR A 43 -1.00 -17.32 19.67
N ALA A 44 0.24 -17.75 19.42
CA ALA A 44 0.53 -18.78 18.43
C ALA A 44 -0.22 -20.11 18.68
N GLN A 45 -0.69 -20.34 19.91
CA GLN A 45 -1.48 -21.52 20.30
C GLN A 45 -2.99 -21.35 20.07
N GLY A 46 -3.44 -20.16 19.63
CA GLY A 46 -4.86 -19.87 19.41
C GLY A 46 -5.61 -19.36 20.63
N GLU A 47 -4.93 -19.11 21.75
CA GLU A 47 -5.58 -18.57 22.96
C GLU A 47 -5.83 -17.07 22.83
N THR A 48 -7.06 -16.63 23.07
CA THR A 48 -7.45 -15.22 23.07
C THR A 48 -7.37 -14.62 24.47
N PHE A 49 -6.75 -13.45 24.61
CA PHE A 49 -6.67 -12.71 25.87
C PHE A 49 -6.59 -11.20 25.64
N LEU A 50 -6.82 -10.42 26.71
CA LEU A 50 -6.73 -8.97 26.65
C LEU A 50 -5.32 -8.49 26.95
N VAL A 51 -4.88 -7.52 26.16
CA VAL A 51 -3.59 -6.84 26.32
C VAL A 51 -3.80 -5.34 26.50
N SER A 52 -3.03 -4.76 27.41
CA SER A 52 -3.02 -3.32 27.64
C SER A 52 -1.99 -2.64 26.74
N MET A 53 -2.34 -1.47 26.21
CA MET A 53 -1.41 -0.64 25.46
C MET A 53 -0.69 0.36 26.39
N PRO A 54 0.66 0.38 26.40
CA PRO A 54 1.42 1.33 27.19
C PRO A 54 1.09 2.78 26.85
N THR A 55 1.22 3.64 27.84
CA THR A 55 0.95 5.08 27.70
C THR A 55 1.80 5.76 26.63
N LYS A 56 3.02 5.27 26.34
CA LYS A 56 3.90 5.77 25.27
C LYS A 56 3.27 5.69 23.88
N PHE A 57 2.46 4.67 23.62
CA PHE A 57 1.86 4.42 22.31
C PHE A 57 0.46 5.00 22.17
N ARG A 58 -0.24 5.28 23.29
CA ARG A 58 -1.59 5.87 23.28
C ARG A 58 -1.58 7.21 22.52
N LYS A 59 -2.49 7.36 21.56
CA LYS A 59 -2.65 8.55 20.68
C LYS A 59 -1.52 8.78 19.66
N ASN A 60 -0.44 7.99 19.71
CA ASN A 60 0.70 8.13 18.82
C ASN A 60 0.68 7.07 17.72
N ILE A 61 0.25 5.85 18.06
CA ILE A 61 0.21 4.70 17.16
C ILE A 61 -1.18 4.08 17.22
N TRP A 62 -1.69 3.67 16.05
CA TRP A 62 -2.95 2.96 15.91
C TRP A 62 -2.67 1.52 15.48
N ILE A 63 -3.26 0.58 16.21
CA ILE A 63 -3.18 -0.85 15.94
C ILE A 63 -4.51 -1.28 15.34
N LYS A 64 -4.46 -2.04 14.24
CA LYS A 64 -5.64 -2.61 13.57
C LYS A 64 -5.66 -4.13 13.73
N ARG A 65 -6.79 -4.73 13.32
CA ARG A 65 -6.91 -6.19 13.23
C ARG A 65 -5.89 -6.75 12.24
N GLY A 66 -5.20 -7.80 12.65
CA GLY A 66 -4.18 -8.49 11.85
C GLY A 66 -2.76 -7.99 12.09
N ASP A 67 -2.56 -6.96 12.91
CA ASP A 67 -1.23 -6.51 13.29
C ASP A 67 -0.60 -7.46 14.32
N TYR A 68 0.73 -7.53 14.33
CA TYR A 68 1.49 -8.34 15.26
C TYR A 68 2.15 -7.44 16.31
N VAL A 69 2.19 -7.90 17.54
CA VAL A 69 2.77 -7.17 18.66
C VAL A 69 3.56 -8.11 19.56
N ILE A 70 4.59 -7.57 20.19
CA ILE A 70 5.33 -8.25 21.26
C ILE A 70 4.68 -7.84 22.57
N VAL A 71 4.36 -8.83 23.40
CA VAL A 71 3.75 -8.63 24.70
C VAL A 71 4.63 -9.14 25.83
N ASP A 72 4.62 -8.39 26.94
CA ASP A 72 5.19 -8.76 28.22
C ASP A 72 4.04 -9.32 29.11
N PRO A 73 4.06 -10.61 29.48
CA PRO A 73 3.02 -11.23 30.31
C PRO A 73 3.03 -10.64 31.73
N ILE A 74 1.84 -10.45 32.30
CA ILE A 74 1.62 -9.94 33.65
C ILE A 74 0.93 -11.04 34.46
N GLU A 75 1.63 -11.63 35.43
CA GLU A 75 1.10 -12.73 36.25
C GLU A 75 -0.04 -12.29 37.18
N GLU A 76 -0.11 -11.01 37.54
CA GLU A 76 -1.10 -10.45 38.48
C GLU A 76 -2.46 -10.10 37.81
N GLY A 77 -2.55 -10.23 36.49
CA GLY A 77 -3.71 -9.77 35.71
C GLY A 77 -4.85 -10.78 35.62
N GLU A 78 -6.01 -10.47 36.20
CA GLU A 78 -7.20 -11.34 36.10
C GLU A 78 -7.79 -11.36 34.67
N LYS A 79 -8.11 -10.18 34.13
CA LYS A 79 -8.70 -10.03 32.77
C LYS A 79 -7.68 -9.65 31.72
N VAL A 80 -6.71 -8.81 32.08
CA VAL A 80 -5.65 -8.31 31.20
C VAL A 80 -4.38 -9.06 31.53
N LYS A 81 -3.96 -9.98 30.66
CA LYS A 81 -2.86 -10.91 30.97
C LYS A 81 -1.49 -10.43 30.51
N ALA A 82 -1.42 -9.36 29.71
CA ALA A 82 -0.15 -8.86 29.21
C ALA A 82 -0.20 -7.36 28.84
N GLU A 83 0.97 -6.75 28.70
CA GLU A 83 1.17 -5.39 28.19
C GLU A 83 1.94 -5.42 26.88
N ILE A 84 1.58 -4.56 25.92
CA ILE A 84 2.24 -4.48 24.62
C ILE A 84 3.60 -3.78 24.77
N SER A 85 4.71 -4.47 24.61
CA SER A 85 6.05 -3.86 24.66
C SER A 85 6.40 -3.12 23.37
N PHE A 86 6.12 -3.78 22.24
CA PHE A 86 6.51 -3.33 20.90
C PHE A 86 5.49 -3.72 19.83
N ILE A 87 5.41 -2.92 18.75
CA ILE A 87 4.47 -3.12 17.65
C ILE A 87 5.28 -3.52 16.40
N LEU A 88 4.93 -4.65 15.79
CA LEU A 88 5.69 -5.22 14.68
C LEU A 88 5.09 -4.79 13.35
N TYR A 89 5.91 -4.19 12.49
CA TYR A 89 5.59 -3.91 11.10
C TYR A 89 6.14 -5.01 10.19
N LYS A 90 5.76 -4.97 8.91
CA LYS A 90 6.17 -5.93 7.89
C LYS A 90 7.69 -6.14 7.85
N ASP A 91 8.47 -5.07 7.98
CA ASP A 91 9.93 -5.12 7.92
C ASP A 91 10.51 -5.88 9.13
N HIS A 92 9.92 -5.70 10.32
CA HIS A 92 10.32 -6.45 11.51
C HIS A 92 9.95 -7.92 11.40
N ILE A 93 8.78 -8.24 10.84
CA ILE A 93 8.34 -9.62 10.61
C ILE A 93 9.32 -10.32 9.66
N GLN A 94 9.70 -9.67 8.55
CA GLN A 94 10.70 -10.21 7.63
C GLN A 94 12.07 -10.41 8.30
N TYR A 95 12.48 -9.47 9.17
CA TYR A 95 13.72 -9.61 9.93
C TYR A 95 13.66 -10.81 10.89
N LEU A 96 12.59 -10.94 11.67
CA LEU A 96 12.38 -12.05 12.60
C LEU A 96 12.29 -13.41 11.89
N GLN A 97 11.66 -13.45 10.71
CA GLN A 97 11.62 -14.64 9.85
C GLN A 97 13.02 -15.04 9.38
N LYS A 98 13.86 -14.08 8.97
CA LYS A 98 15.26 -14.35 8.60
C LYS A 98 16.09 -14.86 9.78
N GLN A 99 15.76 -14.47 11.00
CA GLN A 99 16.41 -14.92 12.23
C GLN A 99 15.82 -16.23 12.79
N ASN A 100 14.81 -16.83 12.13
CA ASN A 100 14.06 -18.00 12.60
C ASN A 100 13.43 -17.85 14.00
N LEU A 101 13.13 -16.61 14.43
CA LEU A 101 12.47 -16.31 15.71
C LEU A 101 10.96 -16.10 15.56
N TRP A 102 10.43 -16.32 14.36
CA TRP A 102 9.01 -16.13 14.06
C TRP A 102 8.19 -17.39 14.41
N PRO A 103 7.07 -17.29 15.15
CA PRO A 103 6.29 -18.46 15.52
C PRO A 103 5.64 -19.10 14.30
N GLU A 104 5.75 -20.43 14.17
CA GLU A 104 5.19 -21.19 13.04
C GLU A 104 3.67 -21.00 12.89
N GLY A 105 2.94 -20.87 14.01
CA GLY A 105 1.49 -20.65 14.01
C GLY A 105 1.03 -19.36 13.28
N PHE A 106 1.95 -18.45 12.97
CA PHE A 106 1.66 -17.24 12.19
C PHE A 106 2.22 -17.27 10.75
N MET A 107 2.97 -18.31 10.36
CA MET A 107 3.53 -18.42 9.00
C MET A 107 2.45 -18.71 7.96
N ASP A 108 1.47 -19.56 8.28
CA ASP A 108 0.43 -19.97 7.33
C ASP A 108 -0.55 -18.85 6.95
N GLU A 109 -0.85 -17.95 7.89
CA GLU A 109 -1.84 -16.90 7.66
C GLU A 109 -1.29 -15.74 6.80
N HIS A 110 0.03 -15.60 6.71
CA HIS A 110 0.65 -14.56 5.91
C HIS A 110 0.54 -14.86 4.40
N SER A 111 0.40 -16.13 4.02
CA SER A 111 0.26 -16.57 2.62
C SER A 111 -1.14 -16.32 2.05
N THR A 112 -2.17 -16.29 2.90
CA THR A 112 -3.58 -16.13 2.48
C THR A 112 -4.02 -14.67 2.36
N GLN A 113 -3.49 -13.76 3.18
CA GLN A 113 -3.85 -12.33 3.11
C GLN A 113 -3.26 -11.60 1.90
N ASP A 114 -2.09 -12.02 1.39
CA ASP A 114 -1.52 -11.45 0.16
C ASP A 114 -2.24 -11.99 -1.10
N LYS A 115 -2.71 -13.24 -1.05
CA LYS A 115 -3.46 -13.84 -2.15
C LYS A 115 -4.84 -13.20 -2.33
N THR A 116 -5.55 -12.87 -1.25
CA THR A 116 -6.90 -12.27 -1.33
C THR A 116 -6.91 -10.84 -1.84
N LYS A 117 -5.83 -10.07 -1.67
CA LYS A 117 -5.70 -8.75 -2.30
C LYS A 117 -5.36 -8.81 -3.79
N LYS A 118 -4.69 -9.87 -4.24
CA LYS A 118 -4.41 -10.10 -5.68
C LYS A 118 -5.54 -10.79 -6.43
N LYS A 119 -6.50 -11.43 -5.74
CA LYS A 119 -7.57 -12.23 -6.37
C LYS A 119 -8.87 -11.48 -6.65
N LEU A 120 -8.96 -10.19 -6.34
CA LEU A 120 -10.15 -9.37 -6.66
C LEU A 120 -10.07 -8.65 -8.02
N GLU A 121 -8.98 -8.82 -8.78
CA GLU A 121 -8.81 -8.20 -10.10
C GLU A 121 -8.56 -9.20 -11.23
N LYS A 122 -8.73 -10.51 -10.99
CA LYS A 122 -8.45 -11.51 -12.01
C LYS A 122 -9.30 -12.76 -11.82
N ASP A 123 -10.53 -12.72 -12.33
CA ASP A 123 -11.32 -13.87 -12.76
C ASP A 123 -12.58 -13.34 -13.50
N GLU A 124 -12.41 -12.91 -14.75
CA GLU A 124 -13.35 -13.27 -15.82
C GLU A 124 -12.54 -13.94 -16.94
N ASP A 125 -13.14 -14.98 -17.49
CA ASP A 125 -12.54 -16.19 -18.05
C ASP A 125 -12.10 -16.04 -19.52
N ALA A 126 -11.34 -17.04 -19.98
CA ALA A 126 -10.43 -17.04 -21.12
C ALA A 126 -11.07 -17.21 -22.51
N SER A 127 -10.42 -16.64 -23.53
CA SER A 127 -10.40 -17.21 -24.89
C SER A 127 -9.11 -16.85 -25.64
N ASP A 128 -8.41 -17.91 -26.04
CA ASP A 128 -7.38 -18.08 -27.08
C ASP A 128 -7.32 -16.99 -28.18
N SER A 129 -6.19 -16.27 -28.29
CA SER A 129 -5.75 -15.61 -29.54
C SER A 129 -4.33 -15.03 -29.39
N GLU A 130 -3.59 -15.11 -30.49
CA GLU A 130 -2.19 -14.73 -30.68
C GLU A 130 -1.92 -13.23 -30.46
N ASP A 131 -0.75 -12.92 -29.89
CA ASP A 131 -0.05 -11.62 -29.91
C ASP A 131 -0.90 -10.36 -29.60
N ASP A 132 -1.39 -10.26 -28.37
CA ASP A 132 -2.19 -9.10 -27.94
C ASP A 132 -1.39 -8.15 -27.03
N ASP A 133 -0.61 -7.26 -27.66
CA ASP A 133 0.05 -6.11 -27.04
C ASP A 133 -0.96 -5.04 -26.52
N SER A 134 -2.26 -5.34 -26.49
CA SER A 134 -3.33 -4.49 -25.96
C SER A 134 -3.22 -4.18 -24.46
N ASP A 135 -2.40 -4.93 -23.71
CA ASP A 135 -2.14 -4.70 -22.28
C ASP A 135 -0.99 -3.70 -22.03
N LEU A 136 -0.40 -3.14 -23.10
CA LEU A 136 0.55 -2.03 -22.99
C LEU A 136 -0.20 -0.71 -22.88
N PHE A 137 -0.04 -0.04 -21.73
CA PHE A 137 -0.58 1.30 -21.51
C PHE A 137 -0.17 2.26 -22.64
N VAL A 138 -1.12 2.63 -23.49
CA VAL A 138 -0.88 3.59 -24.58
C VAL A 138 -0.74 4.98 -23.99
N ASN A 139 0.45 5.58 -24.14
CA ASN A 139 0.70 6.94 -23.69
C ASN A 139 -0.11 7.95 -24.54
N THR A 140 -1.20 8.46 -23.98
CA THR A 140 -2.14 9.38 -24.63
C THR A 140 -1.55 10.76 -24.95
N ASN A 141 -0.35 11.08 -24.45
CA ASN A 141 0.37 12.30 -24.82
C ASN A 141 1.16 12.17 -26.12
N ARG A 142 1.10 11.00 -26.80
CA ARG A 142 1.71 10.78 -28.11
C ARG A 142 0.64 10.87 -29.19
N CYS A 143 0.77 11.84 -30.10
CA CYS A 143 -0.10 11.96 -31.26
C CYS A 143 0.09 10.75 -32.17
N ASN A 144 -0.96 9.95 -32.38
CA ASN A 144 -0.92 8.78 -33.25
C ASN A 144 -0.98 9.24 -34.71
N TYR A 145 0.15 9.20 -35.41
CA TYR A 145 0.17 9.38 -36.86
C TYR A 145 -0.17 8.06 -37.52
N GLN A 146 -1.39 7.93 -38.06
CA GLN A 146 -1.66 6.89 -39.03
C GLN A 146 -0.99 7.29 -40.36
N TYR A 147 0.09 6.61 -40.69
CA TYR A 147 0.66 6.66 -42.03
C TYR A 147 -0.13 5.65 -42.88
N SER A 148 -1.12 6.15 -43.62
CA SER A 148 -1.69 5.39 -44.74
C SER A 148 -0.69 5.50 -45.89
N GLU A 149 0.14 4.48 -46.05
CA GLU A 149 0.93 4.28 -47.27
C GLU A 149 -0.08 3.90 -48.37
N SER A 150 -0.58 4.91 -49.09
CA SER A 150 -1.36 4.73 -50.31
C SER A 150 -0.40 4.90 -51.47
N GLU A 151 -0.04 3.78 -52.08
CA GLU A 151 0.68 3.70 -53.34
C GLU A 151 -0.17 4.37 -54.45
N GLU A 152 0.45 5.34 -55.15
CA GLU A 152 0.32 5.79 -56.56
C GLU A 152 -1.07 5.72 -57.24
N GLU A 153 -1.57 6.80 -57.85
CA GLU A 153 -1.45 7.08 -59.30
C GLU A 153 -1.64 8.59 -59.60
N GLU A 154 -0.86 9.09 -60.56
CA GLU A 154 -1.00 10.40 -61.21
C GLU A 154 -2.25 10.44 -62.13
N ASP A 155 -3.02 11.54 -62.12
CA ASP A 155 -3.78 11.96 -63.30
C ASP A 155 -3.98 13.48 -63.34
N ASP A 156 -3.72 14.02 -64.52
CA ASP A 156 -3.54 15.41 -64.94
C ASP A 156 -4.83 15.95 -65.56
N SER A 157 -5.22 17.20 -65.29
CA SER A 157 -6.18 17.97 -66.12
C SER A 157 -6.26 19.45 -65.70
N GLU A 158 -5.86 20.30 -66.63
CA GLU A 158 -5.73 21.76 -66.63
C GLU A 158 -7.06 22.55 -66.81
N GLU A 159 -6.95 23.89 -66.65
CA GLU A 159 -7.81 25.00 -67.16
C GLU A 159 -9.17 25.29 -66.46
N ASP A 160 -9.64 26.53 -66.23
CA ASP A 160 -9.10 27.90 -66.31
C ASP A 160 -10.20 28.85 -65.73
N GLU A 161 -9.86 30.15 -65.60
CA GLU A 161 -10.74 31.33 -65.57
C GLU A 161 -11.38 31.86 -64.25
N ASP A 162 -10.62 32.77 -63.63
CA ASP A 162 -10.88 34.23 -63.57
C ASP A 162 -11.80 34.92 -62.53
N ARG A 163 -11.26 36.06 -62.05
CA ARG A 163 -11.87 37.29 -61.45
C ARG A 163 -12.34 37.25 -59.98
N ASP A 164 -12.11 38.26 -59.13
CA ASP A 164 -11.70 39.65 -59.32
C ASP A 164 -11.14 40.26 -58.01
N GLN A 165 -10.42 41.37 -58.16
CA GLN A 165 -9.66 42.14 -57.17
C GLN A 165 -10.52 42.99 -56.20
N ASP A 166 -10.04 43.22 -54.98
CA ASP A 166 -9.91 44.58 -54.35
C ASP A 166 -9.16 44.45 -53.00
N LYS A 167 -7.86 44.80 -52.94
CA LYS A 167 -7.26 46.11 -52.60
C LYS A 167 -7.48 46.65 -51.17
N GLU A 168 -6.33 46.70 -50.51
CA GLU A 168 -5.75 47.89 -49.85
C GLU A 168 -6.29 48.44 -48.51
N LYS A 169 -5.34 48.45 -47.58
CA LYS A 169 -4.84 49.62 -46.82
C LYS A 169 -5.45 49.93 -45.44
N ARG A 170 -4.59 49.62 -44.44
CA ARG A 170 -3.75 50.61 -43.71
C ARG A 170 -4.33 51.22 -42.41
N ARG A 171 -3.38 51.41 -41.47
CA ARG A 171 -3.30 52.33 -40.32
C ARG A 171 -3.74 51.71 -38.99
N GLU A 172 -2.81 51.46 -38.06
CA GLU A 172 -2.16 52.43 -37.16
C GLU A 172 -3.12 53.27 -36.32
N ASN A 173 -2.89 53.19 -34.99
CA ASN A 173 -3.13 54.14 -33.91
C ASN A 173 -4.34 53.99 -32.97
N ALA A 174 -4.02 54.37 -31.73
CA ALA A 174 -4.85 54.72 -30.57
C ALA A 174 -5.34 53.50 -29.75
N SER A 175 -5.11 53.41 -28.44
CA SER A 175 -4.63 54.38 -27.45
C SER A 175 -4.13 53.66 -26.20
#